data_AF-A0AAV5M8F6-F1
#
_entry.id   AF-A0AAV5M8F6-F1
#
_cell.length_a   1.000
_cell.length_b   1.000
_cell.length_c   1.000
_cell.angle_alpha   90.00
_cell.angle_beta   90.00
_cell.angle_gamma   90.00
#
_symmetry.space_group_name_H-M   'P 1'
#
loop_
_entity.id
_entity.type
_entity.pdbx_description
1 polymer ?
#
loop_
_entity_poly.entity_id
_entity_poly.type
_entity_poly.pdbx_seq_one_letter_code
_entity_poly.pdbx_strand_id
1 'polypeptide(L)' 'MFIGDSMQKAQFESMVCLVQSVILEEKKSFRRIPPTMIFKAEEYNASIECHWAPFMVDSDSYHATYHTILK' A
#
# COMPACT_ATOMS: atom_id res chain seq x y z
N MET A 1 -5.33 -5.01 4.68
CA MET A 1 -5.52 -3.97 3.66
C MET A 1 -5.72 -2.63 4.35
N PHE A 2 -4.92 -1.62 4.00
CA PHE A 2 -5.04 -0.23 4.40
C PHE A 2 -5.70 0.54 3.26
N ILE A 3 -6.62 1.46 3.57
CA ILE A 3 -7.36 2.23 2.57
C ILE A 3 -7.40 3.67 3.06
N GLY A 4 -6.94 4.61 2.25
CA GLY A 4 -6.98 6.02 2.62
C GLY A 4 -5.98 6.87 1.88
N ASP A 5 -5.49 7.89 2.58
CA ASP A 5 -4.55 8.88 2.11
C ASP A 5 -3.09 8.53 2.47
N SER A 6 -2.24 9.55 2.58
CA SER A 6 -0.84 9.41 2.96
C SER A 6 -0.64 8.85 4.37
N MET A 7 -1.57 9.05 5.30
CA MET A 7 -1.48 8.50 6.66
C MET A 7 -1.63 6.98 6.66
N GLN A 8 -2.65 6.44 5.98
CA GLN A 8 -2.79 4.99 5.83
C GLN A 8 -1.62 4.37 5.07
N LYS A 9 -1.08 5.07 4.07
CA LYS A 9 0.15 4.64 3.40
C LYS A 9 1.34 4.55 4.35
N ALA A 10 1.53 5.53 5.23
CA ALA A 10 2.61 5.50 6.22
C ALA A 10 2.44 4.34 7.23
N GLN A 11 1.20 4.07 7.67
CA GLN A 11 0.91 2.91 8.52
C GLN A 11 1.19 1.58 7.81
N PHE A 12 0.82 1.48 6.53
CA PHE A 12 1.16 0.33 5.69
C PHE A 12 2.67 0.10 5.63
N GLU A 13 3.46 1.15 5.32
CA GLU A 13 4.91 1.06 5.24
C GLU A 13 5.53 0.64 6.59
N SER A 14 5.02 1.19 7.70
CA SER A 14 5.42 0.77 9.04
C SER A 14 5.16 -0.72 9.30
N MET A 15 3.97 -1.23 8.94
CA MET A 15 3.63 -2.64 9.14
C MET A 15 4.43 -3.57 8.23
N VAL A 16 4.70 -3.17 6.98
CA VAL A 16 5.59 -3.90 6.08
C VAL A 16 6.99 -4.00 6.69
N CYS A 17 7.53 -2.91 7.25
CA CYS A 17 8.83 -2.92 7.93
C CYS A 17 8.87 -3.88 9.13
N LEU A 18 7.83 -3.91 9.94
CA LEU A 18 7.71 -4.86 11.05
C LEU A 18 7.76 -6.31 10.54
N VAL A 19 6.92 -6.64 9.56
CA VAL A 19 6.75 -8.01 9.08
C VAL A 19 7.94 -8.48 8.24
N GLN A 20 8.49 -7.63 7.37
CA GLN A 20 9.62 -8.03 6.51
C GLN A 20 10.90 -8.29 7.29
N SER A 21 11.02 -7.78 8.53
CA SER A 21 12.23 -7.93 9.36
C SER A 21 12.53 -9.39 9.74
N VAL A 22 11.52 -10.26 9.72
CA VAL A 22 11.63 -11.68 10.08
C VAL A 22 11.48 -12.63 8.89
N ILE A 23 11.25 -12.11 7.68
CA ILE A 23 11.04 -12.90 6.46
C ILE A 23 12.29 -12.85 5.59
N LEU A 24 12.73 -14.03 5.12
CA LEU A 24 13.84 -14.16 4.17
C LEU A 24 13.55 -13.44 2.85
N GLU A 25 14.58 -12.82 2.26
CA GLU A 25 14.44 -11.98 1.05
C GLU A 25 13.79 -12.71 -0.13
N GLU A 26 14.10 -14.00 -0.30
CA GLU A 26 13.54 -14.84 -1.37
C GLU A 26 12.08 -15.26 -1.16
N LYS A 27 11.52 -15.00 0.03
CA LYS A 27 10.16 -15.40 0.43
C LYS A 27 9.22 -14.22 0.59
N LYS A 28 9.62 -13.03 0.12
CA LYS A 28 8.79 -11.84 0.09
C LYS A 28 8.81 -11.18 -1.27
N SER A 29 7.71 -10.53 -1.63
CA SER A 29 7.64 -9.72 -2.83
C SER A 29 6.86 -8.43 -2.58
N PHE A 30 7.24 -7.38 -3.30
CA PHE A 30 6.56 -6.09 -3.27
C PHE A 30 6.18 -5.69 -4.70
N ARG A 31 4.90 -5.41 -4.92
CA ARG A 31 4.34 -5.03 -6.22
C ARG A 31 3.51 -3.76 -6.08
N ARG A 32 3.63 -2.87 -7.05
CA ARG A 32 2.81 -1.66 -7.14
C ARG A 32 1.95 -1.76 -8.40
N ILE A 33 0.64 -1.87 -8.21
CA ILE A 33 -0.36 -1.93 -9.27
C ILE A 33 -1.33 -0.78 -8.97
N PRO A 34 -1.08 0.43 -9.52
CA PRO A 34 -1.87 1.61 -9.19
C PRO A 34 -3.39 1.34 -9.30
N PRO A 35 -4.19 1.77 -8.31
CA PRO A 35 -3.86 2.60 -7.15
C PRO A 35 -3.35 1.84 -5.90
N THR A 36 -3.04 0.55 -6.03
CA THR A 36 -2.72 -0.36 -4.92
C THR A 36 -1.22 -0.69 -4.82
N MET A 37 -0.72 -0.82 -3.60
CA MET A 37 0.59 -1.41 -3.27
C MET A 37 0.37 -2.72 -2.52
N ILE A 38 1.13 -3.76 -2.87
CA ILE A 38 0.94 -5.13 -2.40
C ILE A 38 2.30 -5.66 -1.92
N PHE A 39 2.40 -5.96 -0.63
CA PHE A 39 3.47 -6.75 -0.06
C PHE A 39 2.95 -8.18 0.16
N LYS A 40 3.69 -9.19 -0.28
CA LYS A 40 3.31 -10.60 -0.13
C LYS A 40 4.40 -11.35 0.64
N ALA A 41 4.01 -12.00 1.73
CA ALA A 41 4.81 -12.98 2.45
C ALA A 41 4.45 -14.37 1.92
N GLU A 42 5.31 -14.93 1.06
CA GLU A 42 4.98 -16.11 0.26
C GLU A 42 4.85 -17.38 1.10
N GLU A 43 5.74 -17.55 2.09
CA GLU A 43 5.73 -18.70 3.01
C GLU A 43 4.46 -18.78 3.85
N TYR A 44 3.90 -17.62 4.22
CA TYR A 44 2.71 -17.52 5.06
C TYR A 44 1.41 -17.40 4.25
N ASN A 45 1.52 -17.35 2.92
CA ASN A 45 0.40 -17.06 2.02
C ASN A 45 -0.40 -15.81 2.45
N ALA A 46 0.29 -14.79 2.95
CA ALA A 46 -0.31 -13.58 3.49
C ALA A 46 0.07 -12.37 2.64
N SER A 47 -0.87 -11.44 2.44
CA SER A 47 -0.62 -10.15 1.81
C SER A 47 -0.96 -8.99 2.74
N ILE A 48 -0.15 -7.94 2.64
CA ILE A 48 -0.44 -6.63 3.22
C ILE A 48 -0.57 -5.68 2.04
N GLU A 49 -1.69 -4.96 2.00
CA GLU A 49 -2.05 -4.14 0.85
C GLU A 49 -2.41 -2.73 1.28
N CYS A 50 -2.10 -1.74 0.45
CA CYS A 50 -2.47 -0.34 0.63
C CYS A 50 -3.15 0.18 -0.64
N HIS A 51 -4.40 0.57 -0.53
CA HIS A 51 -5.20 1.14 -1.61
C HIS A 51 -5.35 2.66 -1.43
N TRP A 52 -4.97 3.43 -2.45
CA TRP A 52 -5.12 4.87 -2.42
C TRP A 52 -6.56 5.29 -2.68
N ALA A 53 -7.21 5.83 -1.65
CA ALA A 53 -8.56 6.36 -1.70
C ALA A 53 -8.70 7.48 -0.65
N PRO A 54 -8.13 8.68 -0.91
CA PRO A 54 -7.96 9.71 0.11
C PRO A 54 -9.28 10.22 0.70
N PHE A 55 -10.37 10.13 -0.07
CA PHE A 55 -11.71 10.54 0.37
C PHE A 55 -12.65 9.36 0.62
N MET A 56 -12.16 8.12 0.51
CA MET A 56 -12.93 6.86 0.62
C MET A 56 -14.11 6.70 -0.35
N VAL A 57 -14.36 7.71 -1.19
CA VAL A 57 -15.34 7.74 -2.26
C VAL A 57 -14.64 8.01 -3.59
N ASP A 58 -15.34 7.76 -4.68
CA ASP A 58 -14.83 8.08 -6.01
C ASP A 58 -14.61 9.60 -6.14
N SER A 59 -13.44 9.98 -6.64
CA SER A 59 -12.98 11.37 -6.66
C SER A 59 -11.86 11.54 -7.67
N ASP A 60 -11.74 12.73 -8.27
CA ASP A 60 -10.68 13.05 -9.26
C ASP A 60 -9.24 12.89 -8.69
N SER A 61 -9.10 12.79 -7.37
CA SER A 61 -7.85 12.57 -6.64
C SER A 61 -7.51 11.08 -6.42
N TYR A 62 -8.14 10.16 -7.14
CA TYR A 62 -7.89 8.71 -7.03
C TYR A 62 -6.48 8.27 -7.48
N HIS A 63 -5.72 9.12 -8.19
CA HIS A 63 -4.37 8.80 -8.63
C HIS A 63 -3.31 9.20 -7.60
N ALA A 64 -2.73 8.23 -6.88
CA ALA A 64 -1.77 8.46 -5.79
C ALA A 64 -0.60 9.41 -6.09
N THR A 65 -0.14 9.49 -7.35
CA THR A 65 0.96 10.40 -7.76
C THR A 65 0.46 11.73 -8.36
N TYR A 66 -0.74 11.76 -8.93
CA TYR A 66 -1.28 12.87 -9.72
C TYR A 66 -2.65 13.28 -9.17
N HIS A 67 -2.71 13.52 -7.85
CA HIS A 67 -3.96 13.82 -7.13
C HIS A 67 -4.15 15.30 -6.81
N THR A 68 -3.11 16.13 -7.01
CA THR A 68 -3.17 17.58 -6.79
C THR A 68 -3.92 18.25 -7.94
N ILE A 69 -5.01 18.94 -7.61
CA ILE A 69 -5.77 19.73 -8.57
C ILE A 69 -5.29 21.19 -8.46
N LEU A 70 -4.79 21.74 -9.57
CA LEU A 70 -4.46 23.16 -9.67
C LEU A 70 -5.74 23.94 -9.98
N LYS A 71 -5.93 25.06 -9.28
CA LYS A 71 -7.11 25.93 -9.40
C LYS A 71 -6.85 27.10 -10.34
#